data_AF-I1HJG3-F1
#
_entry.id   AF-I1HJG3-F1
#
_cell.length_a   1.000
_cell.length_b   1.000
_cell.length_c   1.000
_cell.angle_alpha   90.00
_cell.angle_beta   90.00
_cell.angle_gamma   90.00
#
_symmetry.space_group_name_H-M   'P 1'
#
loop_
_entity.id
_entity.type
_entity.pdbx_description
1 polymer ?
#
loop_
_entity_poly.entity_id
_entity_poly.type
_entity_poly.pdbx_seq_one_letter_code
_entity_poly.pdbx_strand_id
1 'polypeptide(L)'
;MMKAGGDRPKLVRGLRQESRRFRLLVIVVGFFLVSLTFVVVSKPDAMLFGLNGKLPADQTPTSILIQQKVNAPPVSSRKTSTNTFGVDPKVVDDEAYVKQKGLRAGEEEDSRVLSEPDPASGMMEPKPIPNKDGKKGDKSDEEVLGGERKGEGEHGHAEEKHRVTLPTVSNYTIHDAEDNENAKQEGTTNSQQGSKPLCDFSNFRANVCEMRGDVRVHPRATSILFMEPDGSQRDEVWKIKPYPRKGDEFCLSHITELTVKSSKVAAECTKYHDVPAVIFSLTGYTGNLFHDFTDVLVPLFTTASEFNGEVQFLITDMALWWTIKYQTVLQKLSKYPLIDFSKDDQVHCFKHAIVGTHAYMEFTIDSSKAPHGLTMVDFNRFMRGAYSLGKDTAVVLGETPKVKPRLLIIKRHRTRMFLNLEEIITMAEELGFEVVIDEANVSSDISGFAKLVNSVDVMMGVHGAGLTNCVFLPHNATLIQIVPWGGLDWISRTDFGNPAEMMGLRYKQYAISVDESSLTDQYPKDHEIFKNPISFHKRGFEFIRRTFMDKQNVKLDCKRFRPILLEALDNLNP
;
A
#
# COMPACT_ATOMS: atom_id res chain seq x y z
N MET A 1 -54.41 -58.50 28.87
CA MET A 1 -54.78 -58.75 27.46
C MET A 1 -54.93 -57.37 26.81
N MET A 2 -54.08 -56.97 25.86
CA MET A 2 -54.07 -57.30 24.42
C MET A 2 -55.38 -56.97 23.67
N LYS A 3 -55.41 -56.48 22.40
CA LYS A 3 -54.49 -55.67 21.55
C LYS A 3 -55.22 -55.41 20.21
N ALA A 4 -55.18 -54.19 19.65
CA ALA A 4 -55.37 -53.78 18.23
C ALA A 4 -56.05 -52.38 18.14
N GLY A 5 -55.79 -51.51 17.17
CA GLY A 5 -54.82 -51.55 16.07
C GLY A 5 -55.44 -51.17 14.71
N GLY A 6 -55.19 -49.95 14.20
CA GLY A 6 -55.59 -49.45 12.88
C GLY A 6 -54.92 -48.10 12.58
N ASP A 7 -54.45 -47.86 11.36
CA ASP A 7 -53.33 -46.95 11.06
C ASP A 7 -53.53 -46.11 9.76
N ARG A 8 -52.66 -45.10 9.54
CA ARG A 8 -52.35 -44.33 8.30
C ARG A 8 -53.24 -43.12 7.93
N PRO A 9 -52.69 -42.11 7.18
CA PRO A 9 -51.56 -42.19 6.23
C PRO A 9 -50.35 -41.25 6.42
N LYS A 10 -49.16 -41.72 6.00
CA LYS A 10 -47.88 -40.97 5.92
C LYS A 10 -47.34 -40.76 4.48
N LEU A 11 -48.03 -41.24 3.44
CA LEU A 11 -47.43 -41.43 2.10
C LEU A 11 -47.22 -40.14 1.28
N VAL A 12 -48.03 -39.10 1.49
CA VAL A 12 -48.09 -37.91 0.60
C VAL A 12 -46.90 -36.95 0.79
N ARG A 13 -46.18 -37.00 1.92
CA ARG A 13 -45.12 -36.02 2.24
C ARG A 13 -43.78 -36.30 1.55
N GLY A 14 -43.48 -37.55 1.19
CA GLY A 14 -42.18 -37.95 0.60
C GLY A 14 -41.96 -37.44 -0.84
N LEU A 15 -42.92 -37.70 -1.73
CA LEU A 15 -42.84 -37.37 -3.17
C LEU A 15 -42.57 -35.87 -3.44
N ARG A 16 -43.07 -34.98 -2.59
CA ARG A 16 -42.89 -33.52 -2.75
C ARG A 16 -41.48 -33.06 -2.38
N GLN A 17 -40.73 -33.85 -1.60
CA GLN A 17 -39.36 -33.54 -1.17
C GLN A 17 -38.33 -34.05 -2.18
N GLU A 18 -38.55 -35.22 -2.79
CA GLU A 18 -37.70 -35.74 -3.87
C GLU A 18 -37.76 -34.87 -5.13
N SER A 19 -38.96 -34.42 -5.52
CA SER A 19 -39.12 -33.49 -6.66
C SER A 19 -38.30 -32.20 -6.52
N ARG A 20 -38.15 -31.67 -5.29
CA ARG A 20 -37.29 -30.50 -5.03
C ARG A 20 -35.81 -30.83 -5.12
N ARG A 21 -35.38 -31.99 -4.61
CA ARG A 21 -33.97 -32.45 -4.71
C ARG A 21 -33.56 -32.69 -6.16
N PHE A 22 -34.43 -33.30 -6.96
CA PHE A 22 -34.18 -33.54 -8.39
C PHE A 22 -34.04 -32.23 -9.18
N ARG A 23 -34.91 -31.24 -8.94
CA ARG A 23 -34.79 -29.90 -9.55
C ARG A 23 -33.49 -29.19 -9.16
N LEU A 24 -33.07 -29.29 -7.90
CA LEU A 24 -31.81 -28.70 -7.44
C LEU A 24 -30.60 -29.39 -8.11
N LEU A 25 -30.63 -30.72 -8.23
CA LEU A 25 -29.58 -31.50 -8.90
C LEU A 25 -29.45 -31.09 -10.38
N VAL A 26 -30.56 -30.95 -11.10
CA VAL A 26 -30.57 -30.51 -12.51
C VAL A 26 -30.00 -29.10 -12.66
N ILE A 27 -30.29 -28.18 -11.74
CA ILE A 27 -29.70 -26.82 -11.75
C ILE A 27 -28.20 -26.87 -11.51
N VAL A 28 -27.72 -27.64 -10.52
CA VAL A 28 -26.28 -27.77 -10.21
C VAL A 28 -25.52 -28.42 -11.36
N VAL A 29 -26.05 -29.50 -11.95
CA VAL A 29 -25.45 -30.14 -13.12
C VAL A 29 -25.46 -29.21 -14.34
N GLY A 30 -26.55 -28.45 -14.55
CA GLY A 30 -26.61 -27.43 -15.59
C GLY A 30 -25.55 -26.34 -15.44
N PHE A 31 -25.39 -25.78 -14.24
CA PHE A 31 -24.32 -24.82 -13.93
C PHE A 31 -22.93 -25.42 -14.13
N PHE A 32 -22.70 -26.67 -13.71
CA PHE A 32 -21.42 -27.33 -13.89
C PHE A 32 -21.09 -27.54 -15.37
N LEU A 33 -22.06 -27.97 -16.18
CA LEU A 33 -21.88 -28.15 -17.62
C LEU A 33 -21.60 -26.83 -18.33
N VAL A 34 -22.33 -25.74 -18.02
CA VAL A 34 -22.09 -24.40 -18.59
C VAL A 34 -20.72 -23.85 -18.20
N SER A 35 -20.30 -24.03 -16.94
CA SER A 35 -18.95 -23.66 -16.50
C SER A 35 -17.87 -24.48 -17.21
N LEU A 36 -18.11 -25.76 -17.47
CA LEU A 36 -17.19 -26.64 -18.18
C LEU A 36 -17.04 -26.24 -19.65
N THR A 37 -18.14 -25.95 -20.37
CA THR A 37 -18.05 -25.42 -21.74
C THR A 37 -17.41 -24.05 -21.78
N PHE A 38 -17.68 -23.16 -20.81
CA PHE A 38 -17.00 -21.87 -20.73
C PHE A 38 -15.48 -22.04 -20.57
N VAL A 39 -15.01 -22.91 -19.69
CA VAL A 39 -13.57 -23.20 -19.53
C VAL A 39 -12.95 -23.79 -20.80
N VAL A 40 -13.63 -24.75 -21.45
CA VAL A 40 -13.15 -25.39 -22.69
C VAL A 40 -13.09 -24.41 -23.87
N VAL A 41 -14.06 -23.50 -23.98
CA VAL A 41 -14.13 -22.51 -25.09
C VAL A 41 -13.21 -21.32 -24.85
N SER A 42 -13.13 -20.80 -23.61
CA SER A 42 -12.32 -19.62 -23.29
C SER A 42 -10.83 -19.92 -23.08
N LYS A 43 -10.45 -21.17 -22.79
CA LYS A 43 -9.04 -21.59 -22.57
C LYS A 43 -8.79 -23.02 -23.09
N PRO A 44 -8.76 -23.25 -24.43
CA PRO A 44 -8.52 -24.58 -24.99
C PRO A 44 -7.19 -25.20 -24.52
N ASP A 45 -6.16 -24.39 -24.31
CA ASP A 45 -4.83 -24.85 -23.88
C ASP A 45 -4.80 -25.35 -22.42
N ALA A 46 -5.74 -24.91 -21.57
CA ALA A 46 -5.72 -25.21 -20.14
C ALA A 46 -6.08 -26.67 -19.80
N MET A 47 -6.76 -27.40 -20.69
CA MET A 47 -7.07 -28.82 -20.49
C MET A 47 -5.97 -29.78 -20.99
N LEU A 48 -5.09 -29.34 -21.89
CA LEU A 48 -4.03 -30.19 -22.45
C LEU A 48 -2.87 -30.45 -21.48
N PHE A 49 -2.65 -29.55 -20.51
CA PHE A 49 -1.60 -29.71 -19.48
C PHE A 49 -1.95 -30.68 -18.35
N GLY A 50 -3.15 -31.27 -18.34
CA GLY A 50 -3.62 -32.12 -17.23
C GLY A 50 -3.41 -33.64 -17.40
N LEU A 51 -3.14 -34.15 -18.62
CA LEU A 51 -3.31 -35.58 -18.92
C LEU A 51 -2.20 -36.27 -19.74
N ASN A 52 -1.14 -35.58 -20.17
CA ASN A 52 0.04 -36.24 -20.74
C ASN A 52 1.34 -35.53 -20.34
N GLY A 53 2.15 -36.21 -19.53
CA GLY A 53 3.44 -35.69 -19.10
C GLY A 53 4.50 -35.76 -20.21
N LYS A 54 4.70 -34.66 -20.93
CA LYS A 54 5.94 -34.30 -21.65
C LYS A 54 5.86 -32.85 -22.17
N LEU A 55 6.82 -32.01 -21.79
CA LEU A 55 7.00 -30.68 -22.36
C LEU A 55 7.67 -30.78 -23.75
N PRO A 56 7.25 -29.97 -24.74
CA PRO A 56 8.08 -29.67 -25.90
C PRO A 56 9.28 -28.83 -25.46
N ALA A 57 10.47 -29.16 -25.96
CA ALA A 57 11.68 -28.41 -25.67
C ALA A 57 11.92 -27.36 -26.75
N ASP A 58 11.58 -26.10 -26.46
CA ASP A 58 12.41 -24.95 -26.85
C ASP A 58 12.15 -23.77 -25.90
N GLN A 59 13.11 -22.84 -25.80
CA GLN A 59 13.10 -21.64 -24.93
C GLN A 59 13.12 -21.90 -23.41
N THR A 60 14.28 -22.28 -22.88
CA THR A 60 14.62 -22.17 -21.45
C THR A 60 15.71 -21.12 -21.19
N PRO A 61 15.46 -20.08 -20.38
CA PRO A 61 16.51 -19.28 -19.77
C PRO A 61 17.18 -20.07 -18.63
N THR A 62 18.51 -20.25 -18.70
CA THR A 62 19.26 -21.11 -17.77
C THR A 62 19.44 -20.53 -16.37
N SER A 63 18.72 -21.08 -15.40
CA SER A 63 19.17 -21.42 -14.02
C SER A 63 18.10 -22.38 -13.45
N ILE A 64 18.37 -23.42 -12.65
CA ILE A 64 19.25 -23.58 -11.48
C ILE A 64 19.64 -25.07 -11.39
N LEU A 65 20.92 -25.39 -11.19
CA LEU A 65 21.33 -26.71 -10.69
C LEU A 65 22.72 -26.65 -10.03
N ILE A 66 22.75 -26.17 -8.77
CA ILE A 66 23.96 -26.24 -7.93
C ILE A 66 23.82 -27.46 -7.01
N GLN A 67 24.53 -28.54 -7.33
CA GLN A 67 24.76 -29.62 -6.36
C GLN A 67 25.80 -29.17 -5.34
N GLN A 68 25.56 -29.49 -4.06
CA GLN A 68 26.59 -29.45 -3.03
C GLN A 68 27.73 -30.44 -3.39
N LYS A 69 28.98 -30.00 -3.28
CA LYS A 69 30.10 -30.92 -3.05
C LYS A 69 31.23 -30.27 -2.25
N VAL A 70 31.83 -31.06 -1.37
CA VAL A 70 32.86 -30.66 -0.41
C VAL A 70 34.27 -30.76 -1.04
N ASN A 71 35.19 -29.90 -0.57
CA ASN A 71 36.67 -29.86 -0.77
C ASN A 71 37.33 -31.27 -0.86
N ALA A 72 38.48 -31.56 -1.50
CA ALA A 72 39.58 -30.84 -2.23
C ALA A 72 40.61 -31.92 -2.74
N PRO A 73 41.80 -31.64 -3.37
CA PRO A 73 42.20 -30.70 -4.43
C PRO A 73 42.90 -31.47 -5.65
N PRO A 74 43.96 -31.03 -6.39
CA PRO A 74 43.87 -30.99 -7.88
C PRO A 74 45.00 -31.69 -8.70
N VAL A 75 44.76 -31.96 -10.01
CA VAL A 75 45.83 -32.32 -10.99
C VAL A 75 45.63 -31.67 -12.37
N SER A 76 46.70 -31.02 -12.83
CA SER A 76 47.09 -30.47 -14.15
C SER A 76 46.53 -31.07 -15.46
N SER A 77 46.09 -30.20 -16.39
CA SER A 77 46.63 -29.97 -17.78
C SER A 77 45.54 -29.30 -18.66
N ARG A 78 45.69 -28.17 -19.36
CA ARG A 78 46.70 -27.62 -20.32
C ARG A 78 46.57 -28.14 -21.77
N LYS A 79 45.76 -27.45 -22.60
CA LYS A 79 46.05 -26.98 -23.99
C LYS A 79 44.82 -26.22 -24.56
N THR A 80 44.87 -24.92 -24.86
CA THR A 80 45.35 -24.18 -26.07
C THR A 80 44.52 -24.36 -27.36
N SER A 81 44.43 -23.24 -28.11
CA SER A 81 44.03 -23.06 -29.52
C SER A 81 42.57 -22.65 -29.77
N THR A 82 42.17 -21.63 -30.54
CA THR A 82 42.70 -20.37 -31.13
C THR A 82 41.72 -19.96 -32.25
N ASN A 83 41.61 -18.66 -32.57
CA ASN A 83 41.14 -18.10 -33.86
C ASN A 83 39.63 -18.15 -34.20
N THR A 84 39.02 -17.22 -34.96
CA THR A 84 39.07 -15.73 -35.11
C THR A 84 37.99 -15.31 -36.14
N PHE A 85 37.50 -14.05 -36.10
CA PHE A 85 36.82 -13.23 -37.16
C PHE A 85 36.21 -13.90 -38.42
N GLY A 86 35.03 -13.53 -38.95
CA GLY A 86 34.06 -12.45 -38.67
C GLY A 86 33.23 -12.11 -39.93
N VAL A 87 32.48 -10.99 -39.92
CA VAL A 87 31.93 -10.23 -41.08
C VAL A 87 30.58 -10.68 -41.73
N ASP A 88 29.53 -9.88 -41.46
CA ASP A 88 28.31 -9.60 -42.27
C ASP A 88 28.66 -8.68 -43.48
N PRO A 89 27.87 -8.54 -44.60
CA PRO A 89 26.52 -7.90 -44.54
C PRO A 89 25.51 -8.03 -45.73
N LYS A 90 24.36 -7.32 -45.58
CA LYS A 90 23.37 -6.81 -46.60
C LYS A 90 22.29 -7.79 -47.13
N VAL A 91 21.05 -7.43 -47.51
CA VAL A 91 20.05 -6.29 -47.45
C VAL A 91 19.13 -6.43 -48.70
N VAL A 92 18.00 -5.69 -48.79
CA VAL A 92 16.94 -5.65 -49.85
C VAL A 92 15.78 -6.64 -49.54
N ASP A 93 14.58 -6.26 -49.08
CA ASP A 93 13.53 -5.28 -49.49
C ASP A 93 12.44 -5.90 -50.41
N ASP A 94 11.15 -5.70 -50.08
CA ASP A 94 10.05 -5.49 -51.05
C ASP A 94 8.69 -5.13 -50.38
N GLU A 95 7.79 -4.46 -51.14
CA GLU A 95 6.43 -4.03 -50.73
C GLU A 95 5.30 -4.93 -51.35
N ALA A 96 3.99 -4.63 -51.49
CA ALA A 96 3.17 -3.42 -51.28
C ALA A 96 1.64 -3.68 -51.21
N TYR A 97 0.91 -2.83 -50.46
CA TYR A 97 -0.56 -2.57 -50.58
C TYR A 97 -1.51 -3.76 -50.24
N VAL A 98 -2.79 -3.59 -49.84
CA VAL A 98 -3.89 -2.73 -50.33
C VAL A 98 -4.83 -2.25 -49.20
N LYS A 99 -5.60 -1.18 -49.48
CA LYS A 99 -6.53 -0.45 -48.59
C LYS A 99 -8.00 -0.63 -49.04
N GLN A 100 -8.94 -0.82 -48.12
CA GLN A 100 -10.38 -0.65 -48.42
C GLN A 100 -11.18 -0.09 -47.22
N LYS A 101 -12.38 0.46 -47.47
CA LYS A 101 -13.16 1.33 -46.56
C LYS A 101 -14.67 1.07 -46.73
N GLY A 102 -15.44 0.83 -45.65
CA GLY A 102 -16.89 0.57 -45.78
C GLY A 102 -17.72 0.35 -44.49
N LEU A 103 -18.28 1.44 -43.96
CA LEU A 103 -19.54 1.62 -43.18
C LEU A 103 -20.17 0.55 -42.23
N ARG A 104 -20.37 1.01 -40.98
CA ARG A 104 -21.60 1.02 -40.11
C ARG A 104 -22.10 -0.23 -39.36
N ALA A 105 -22.56 0.10 -38.13
CA ALA A 105 -23.30 -0.69 -37.13
C ALA A 105 -22.52 -1.87 -36.51
N GLY A 106 -22.61 -2.15 -35.21
CA GLY A 106 -23.34 -1.45 -34.14
C GLY A 106 -23.99 -2.45 -33.18
N GLU A 107 -23.24 -2.89 -32.17
CA GLU A 107 -23.74 -3.75 -31.08
C GLU A 107 -22.87 -3.51 -29.82
N GLU A 108 -23.49 -3.36 -28.67
CA GLU A 108 -22.84 -3.23 -27.36
C GLU A 108 -22.64 -4.63 -26.75
N GLU A 109 -21.39 -5.07 -26.56
CA GLU A 109 -21.11 -6.26 -25.73
C GLU A 109 -20.69 -5.86 -24.31
N ASP A 110 -21.56 -6.17 -23.34
CA ASP A 110 -21.32 -6.09 -21.88
C ASP A 110 -20.27 -7.12 -21.44
N SER A 111 -19.00 -6.81 -21.68
CA SER A 111 -17.87 -7.63 -21.21
C SER A 111 -17.68 -7.48 -19.70
N ARG A 112 -18.29 -8.40 -18.94
CA ARG A 112 -18.16 -8.48 -17.47
C ARG A 112 -16.73 -8.81 -17.04
N VAL A 113 -15.92 -7.78 -16.83
CA VAL A 113 -14.64 -7.87 -16.14
C VAL A 113 -14.89 -8.09 -14.65
N LEU A 114 -14.14 -9.01 -14.05
CA LEU A 114 -14.15 -9.26 -12.60
C LEU A 114 -13.55 -8.06 -11.85
N SER A 115 -14.42 -7.14 -11.41
CA SER A 115 -14.07 -6.03 -10.54
C SER A 115 -13.68 -6.51 -9.14
N GLU A 116 -12.68 -5.87 -8.54
CA GLU A 116 -12.29 -6.08 -7.13
C GLU A 116 -13.51 -5.92 -6.19
N PRO A 117 -13.56 -6.69 -5.08
CA PRO A 117 -14.59 -6.52 -4.08
C PRO A 117 -14.47 -5.16 -3.39
N ASP A 118 -15.59 -4.45 -3.33
CA ASP A 118 -15.79 -3.26 -2.49
C ASP A 118 -15.38 -3.59 -1.04
N PRO A 119 -14.58 -2.78 -0.31
CA PRO A 119 -14.11 -3.08 1.05
C PRO A 119 -15.23 -3.16 2.13
N ALA A 120 -16.50 -3.20 1.73
CA ALA A 120 -17.66 -3.37 2.60
C ALA A 120 -17.99 -4.84 2.93
N SER A 121 -17.41 -5.85 2.28
CA SER A 121 -17.86 -7.26 2.45
C SER A 121 -17.52 -7.92 3.80
N GLY A 122 -16.87 -7.19 4.73
CA GLY A 122 -16.68 -7.61 6.12
C GLY A 122 -17.73 -7.07 7.10
N MET A 123 -18.65 -6.21 6.65
CA MET A 123 -19.62 -5.55 7.53
C MET A 123 -20.84 -6.43 7.82
N MET A 124 -20.75 -7.23 8.88
CA MET A 124 -21.91 -7.94 9.44
C MET A 124 -22.50 -7.12 10.60
N GLU A 125 -23.70 -6.56 10.40
CA GLU A 125 -24.39 -5.75 11.42
C GLU A 125 -24.63 -6.54 12.73
N PRO A 126 -24.34 -5.96 13.91
CA PRO A 126 -24.83 -6.49 15.17
C PRO A 126 -26.36 -6.29 15.26
N LYS A 127 -27.11 -7.40 15.25
CA LYS A 127 -28.56 -7.36 15.52
C LYS A 127 -28.83 -6.88 16.96
N PRO A 128 -29.81 -5.98 17.19
CA PRO A 128 -30.18 -5.58 18.55
C PRO A 128 -30.75 -6.75 19.35
N ILE A 129 -30.27 -6.92 20.58
CA ILE A 129 -30.89 -7.82 21.56
C ILE A 129 -32.09 -7.09 22.20
N PRO A 130 -33.30 -7.68 22.21
CA PRO A 130 -34.47 -7.04 22.79
C PRO A 130 -34.52 -7.25 24.31
N ASN A 131 -34.22 -6.20 25.09
CA ASN A 131 -34.59 -6.20 26.51
C ASN A 131 -36.10 -5.98 26.65
N LYS A 132 -36.76 -6.95 27.28
CA LYS A 132 -38.12 -6.83 27.80
C LYS A 132 -38.09 -6.30 29.24
N ASP A 133 -39.29 -5.89 29.68
CA ASP A 133 -39.68 -5.56 31.05
C ASP A 133 -39.15 -4.21 31.58
N GLY A 134 -39.97 -3.20 31.90
CA GLY A 134 -41.39 -2.99 31.59
C GLY A 134 -42.17 -2.29 32.72
N LYS A 135 -43.01 -1.29 32.34
CA LYS A 135 -44.02 -0.59 33.18
C LYS A 135 -43.45 0.24 34.36
N LYS A 136 -43.99 1.41 34.74
CA LYS A 136 -45.12 2.29 34.33
C LYS A 136 -44.53 3.72 34.27
N GLY A 137 -44.97 4.63 33.39
CA GLY A 137 -46.23 5.39 33.50
C GLY A 137 -46.04 6.60 34.43
N ASP A 138 -46.62 7.78 34.22
CA ASP A 138 -47.57 8.27 33.21
C ASP A 138 -47.56 9.82 33.30
N LYS A 139 -47.77 10.53 32.18
CA LYS A 139 -47.99 12.00 32.09
C LYS A 139 -46.87 12.96 32.59
N SER A 140 -46.89 14.24 32.22
CA SER A 140 -47.31 14.90 30.96
C SER A 140 -46.80 16.35 30.94
N ASP A 141 -46.86 16.96 29.76
CA ASP A 141 -47.06 18.38 29.49
C ASP A 141 -45.98 19.44 29.81
N GLU A 142 -45.73 20.20 28.73
CA GLU A 142 -45.55 21.64 28.62
C GLU A 142 -44.23 22.34 28.97
N GLU A 143 -43.86 23.16 27.98
CA GLU A 143 -42.88 24.24 27.99
C GLU A 143 -43.26 25.31 29.02
N VAL A 144 -42.30 26.12 29.48
CA VAL A 144 -42.31 27.58 29.25
C VAL A 144 -41.02 28.24 29.76
N LEU A 145 -40.38 28.94 28.82
CA LEU A 145 -39.56 30.15 28.91
C LEU A 145 -39.07 30.69 30.27
N GLY A 146 -37.75 30.89 30.35
CA GLY A 146 -37.16 32.23 30.57
C GLY A 146 -36.78 32.63 32.00
N GLY A 147 -35.61 33.29 32.15
CA GLY A 147 -35.20 33.91 33.42
C GLY A 147 -33.70 34.18 33.53
N GLU A 148 -33.29 35.41 33.22
CA GLU A 148 -31.90 35.88 33.29
C GLU A 148 -31.31 36.08 34.71
N ARG A 149 -29.99 35.82 34.83
CA ARG A 149 -28.90 36.61 35.48
C ARG A 149 -28.27 36.21 36.85
N LYS A 150 -26.95 36.03 36.75
CA LYS A 150 -25.83 36.48 37.62
C LYS A 150 -25.71 35.96 39.07
N GLY A 151 -24.57 35.32 39.34
CA GLY A 151 -23.97 35.12 40.66
C GLY A 151 -22.59 34.45 40.51
N GLU A 152 -21.58 34.92 41.25
CA GLU A 152 -20.18 34.46 41.17
C GLU A 152 -19.90 33.26 42.11
N GLY A 153 -18.82 32.51 41.92
CA GLY A 153 -18.35 31.54 42.92
C GLY A 153 -17.64 30.30 42.36
N GLU A 154 -16.32 30.25 42.58
CA GLU A 154 -15.34 29.28 42.06
C GLU A 154 -15.53 27.77 42.35
N HIS A 155 -14.92 26.99 41.44
CA HIS A 155 -14.23 25.70 41.63
C HIS A 155 -14.97 24.46 42.15
N GLY A 156 -14.93 23.39 41.33
CA GLY A 156 -14.69 22.06 41.90
C GLY A 156 -15.18 20.80 41.17
N HIS A 157 -15.10 20.66 39.85
CA HIS A 157 -15.17 19.32 39.24
C HIS A 157 -14.23 19.14 38.04
N ALA A 158 -13.45 18.06 38.08
CA ALA A 158 -12.58 17.63 36.99
C ALA A 158 -13.41 16.91 35.91
N GLU A 159 -13.48 17.46 34.70
CA GLU A 159 -14.03 16.74 33.55
C GLU A 159 -12.95 15.90 32.88
N GLU A 160 -13.15 14.59 32.95
CA GLU A 160 -12.36 13.56 32.30
C GLU A 160 -12.56 13.62 30.77
N LYS A 161 -11.71 14.39 30.08
CA LYS A 161 -11.77 14.54 28.63
C LYS A 161 -11.35 13.25 27.92
N HIS A 162 -12.34 12.39 27.61
CA HIS A 162 -12.20 11.34 26.61
C HIS A 162 -11.74 11.94 25.27
N ARG A 163 -10.46 11.71 24.92
CA ARG A 163 -9.91 12.03 23.59
C ARG A 163 -10.38 10.99 22.59
N VAL A 164 -10.95 11.44 21.47
CA VAL A 164 -11.40 10.59 20.35
C VAL A 164 -10.30 10.55 19.30
N THR A 165 -9.75 9.36 19.05
CA THR A 165 -8.64 9.11 18.13
C THR A 165 -9.09 9.00 16.67
N LEU A 166 -8.24 9.41 15.72
CA LEU A 166 -8.51 9.34 14.28
C LEU A 166 -7.78 8.14 13.64
N PRO A 167 -8.43 7.30 12.81
CA PRO A 167 -7.82 6.11 12.19
C PRO A 167 -7.04 6.38 10.89
N THR A 168 -6.74 7.65 10.58
CA THR A 168 -5.69 8.04 9.63
C THR A 168 -5.15 9.39 10.08
N VAL A 169 -3.87 9.63 9.82
CA VAL A 169 -3.04 10.65 10.49
C VAL A 169 -2.76 10.24 11.94
N SER A 170 -1.52 9.80 12.16
CA SER A 170 -0.95 9.54 13.48
C SER A 170 -1.06 10.79 14.38
N ASN A 171 -1.27 10.58 15.68
CA ASN A 171 -1.44 11.65 16.67
C ASN A 171 -0.32 12.70 16.62
N TYR A 172 -0.63 13.92 16.14
CA TYR A 172 0.17 15.11 16.47
C TYR A 172 -0.66 16.39 16.60
N THR A 173 -0.78 16.86 17.84
CA THR A 173 -0.54 18.28 18.13
C THR A 173 0.97 18.45 18.35
N ILE A 174 1.62 19.26 17.50
CA ILE A 174 2.91 19.86 17.81
C ILE A 174 2.67 21.35 18.02
N HIS A 175 3.02 21.84 19.21
CA HIS A 175 3.34 23.25 19.40
C HIS A 175 4.85 23.35 19.26
N ASP A 176 5.32 23.91 18.15
CA ASP A 176 6.67 24.46 18.09
C ASP A 176 6.66 25.78 18.84
N ALA A 177 7.41 25.84 19.93
CA ALA A 177 7.80 27.08 20.60
C ALA A 177 9.28 26.95 20.94
N GLU A 178 10.01 28.01 20.64
CA GLU A 178 11.46 28.10 20.76
C GLU A 178 11.89 28.00 22.23
N ASP A 179 13.01 27.33 22.50
CA ASP A 179 13.94 27.81 23.52
C ASP A 179 15.36 27.34 23.21
N ASN A 180 16.32 28.25 23.34
CA ASN A 180 17.69 28.10 22.87
C ASN A 180 18.67 28.12 24.06
N GLU A 181 19.83 27.49 23.89
CA GLU A 181 21.02 27.60 24.76
C GLU A 181 20.88 27.23 26.26
N ASN A 182 21.47 26.09 26.65
CA ASN A 182 22.67 26.06 27.53
C ASN A 182 23.12 24.62 27.84
N ALA A 183 24.11 24.11 27.11
CA ALA A 183 24.79 22.85 27.44
C ALA A 183 26.22 23.14 27.94
N LYS A 184 26.41 23.23 29.26
CA LYS A 184 27.76 23.24 29.85
C LYS A 184 28.38 21.84 29.75
N GLN A 185 29.65 21.80 29.37
CA GLN A 185 30.48 20.61 29.53
C GLN A 185 30.75 20.36 31.02
N GLU A 186 30.37 19.19 31.53
CA GLU A 186 31.08 18.54 32.64
C GLU A 186 31.32 17.08 32.25
N GLY A 187 32.58 16.65 32.35
CA GLY A 187 32.99 15.29 32.03
C GLY A 187 33.41 14.55 33.30
N THR A 188 32.73 13.43 33.61
CA THR A 188 33.09 12.59 34.75
C THR A 188 32.95 11.10 34.40
N THR A 189 34.11 10.48 34.15
CA THR A 189 34.49 9.07 34.33
C THR A 189 33.43 7.96 34.50
N ASN A 190 33.48 6.99 33.57
CA ASN A 190 33.29 5.54 33.75
C ASN A 190 32.47 5.03 34.96
N SER A 191 31.24 4.60 34.70
CA SER A 191 30.56 3.53 35.44
C SER A 191 29.61 2.76 34.51
N GLN A 192 29.82 1.45 34.40
CA GLN A 192 28.97 0.43 33.75
C GLN A 192 28.19 0.85 32.48
N GLN A 193 28.72 0.52 31.30
CA GLN A 193 27.91 0.48 30.07
C GLN A 193 26.82 -0.59 30.19
N GLY A 194 25.60 -0.18 30.55
CA GLY A 194 24.42 -1.02 30.43
C GLY A 194 24.22 -1.46 28.98
N SER A 195 23.89 -2.74 28.78
CA SER A 195 23.70 -3.31 27.45
C SER A 195 22.50 -2.65 26.74
N LYS A 196 22.68 -2.19 25.48
CA LYS A 196 21.60 -1.63 24.64
C LYS A 196 20.34 -2.52 24.72
N PRO A 197 19.14 -1.98 25.00
CA PRO A 197 17.91 -2.77 25.08
C PRO A 197 17.62 -3.45 23.75
N LEU A 198 16.92 -4.59 23.77
CA LEU A 198 16.61 -5.35 22.56
C LEU A 198 15.64 -4.62 21.62
N CYS A 199 14.83 -3.72 22.17
CA CYS A 199 13.77 -3.02 21.45
C CYS A 199 13.77 -1.50 21.73
N ASP A 200 13.49 -0.73 20.68
CA ASP A 200 13.26 0.70 20.70
C ASP A 200 11.77 1.00 20.50
N PHE A 201 11.19 1.67 21.50
CA PHE A 201 9.81 2.15 21.55
C PHE A 201 9.75 3.69 21.64
N SER A 202 10.85 4.42 21.37
CA SER A 202 10.89 5.89 21.41
C SER A 202 10.19 6.55 20.22
N ASN A 203 10.22 5.91 19.06
CA ASN A 203 9.61 6.38 17.82
C ASN A 203 8.06 6.34 17.91
N PHE A 204 7.38 7.38 17.40
CA PHE A 204 5.92 7.51 17.47
C PHE A 204 5.16 6.64 16.45
N ARG A 205 5.78 6.29 15.33
CA ARG A 205 5.18 5.58 14.20
C ARG A 205 5.38 4.08 14.28
N ALA A 206 6.57 3.64 14.67
CA ALA A 206 6.94 2.23 14.71
C ALA A 206 7.67 1.88 16.02
N ASN A 207 7.54 0.62 16.43
CA ASN A 207 8.47 -0.01 17.37
C ASN A 207 9.40 -0.92 16.56
N VAL A 208 10.67 -1.03 16.94
CA VAL A 208 11.64 -1.89 16.26
C VAL A 208 12.50 -2.60 17.30
N CYS A 209 12.71 -3.90 17.14
CA CYS A 209 13.71 -4.65 17.91
C CYS A 209 14.89 -5.04 17.04
N GLU A 210 16.11 -4.80 17.50
CA GLU A 210 17.34 -5.12 16.77
C GLU A 210 18.26 -5.94 17.68
N MET A 211 18.60 -7.15 17.23
CA MET A 211 19.42 -8.10 17.98
C MET A 211 20.63 -8.52 17.14
N ARG A 212 21.85 -8.37 17.68
CA ARG A 212 23.12 -8.79 17.04
C ARG A 212 23.82 -9.81 17.94
N GLY A 213 23.91 -11.07 17.50
CA GLY A 213 24.30 -12.24 18.30
C GLY A 213 23.53 -13.50 17.85
N ASP A 214 23.52 -14.59 18.64
CA ASP A 214 22.68 -15.78 18.35
C ASP A 214 21.20 -15.42 18.56
N VAL A 215 20.45 -15.31 17.46
CA VAL A 215 19.01 -15.04 17.48
C VAL A 215 18.25 -16.24 16.94
N ARG A 216 17.29 -16.75 17.72
CA ARG A 216 16.42 -17.86 17.31
C ARG A 216 14.99 -17.36 17.11
N VAL A 217 14.51 -17.47 15.88
CA VAL A 217 13.14 -17.15 15.48
C VAL A 217 12.34 -18.45 15.45
N HIS A 218 11.26 -18.52 16.21
CA HIS A 218 10.40 -19.68 16.31
C HIS A 218 8.96 -19.30 15.90
N PRO A 219 8.59 -19.47 14.62
CA PRO A 219 7.35 -18.91 14.08
C PRO A 219 6.08 -19.51 14.70
N ARG A 220 6.02 -20.84 14.84
CA ARG A 220 4.94 -21.57 15.53
C ARG A 220 4.68 -21.07 16.98
N ALA A 221 5.71 -20.56 17.65
CA ALA A 221 5.61 -20.04 19.03
C ALA A 221 5.58 -18.50 19.08
N THR A 222 5.40 -17.84 17.93
CA THR A 222 5.42 -16.38 17.72
C THR A 222 6.52 -15.65 18.50
N SER A 223 7.70 -16.27 18.63
CA SER A 223 8.76 -15.78 19.51
C SER A 223 10.10 -15.62 18.81
N ILE A 224 10.84 -14.60 19.25
CA ILE A 224 12.21 -14.31 18.83
C ILE A 224 13.05 -14.25 20.11
N LEU A 225 14.08 -15.08 20.16
CA LEU A 225 14.91 -15.30 21.32
C LEU A 225 16.32 -14.77 21.03
N PHE A 226 16.76 -13.77 21.78
CA PHE A 226 18.17 -13.40 21.81
C PHE A 226 18.88 -14.26 22.84
N MET A 227 19.87 -15.04 22.40
CA MET A 227 20.57 -15.99 23.26
C MET A 227 21.66 -15.28 24.04
N GLU A 228 21.46 -15.18 25.35
CA GLU A 228 22.36 -14.48 26.26
C GLU A 228 23.58 -15.36 26.61
N PRO A 229 24.80 -14.81 26.61
CA PRO A 229 26.00 -15.54 27.01
C PRO A 229 26.01 -15.83 28.52
N ASP A 230 26.81 -16.82 28.91
CA ASP A 230 27.06 -17.14 30.31
C ASP A 230 27.58 -15.92 31.08
N GLY A 231 27.00 -15.67 32.26
CA GLY A 231 27.28 -14.49 33.07
C GLY A 231 26.39 -13.26 32.79
N SER A 232 25.68 -13.19 31.65
CA SER A 232 24.72 -12.12 31.41
C SER A 232 23.54 -12.15 32.41
N GLN A 233 23.04 -10.97 32.76
CA GLN A 233 21.90 -10.77 33.67
C GLN A 233 20.69 -10.12 32.97
N ARG A 234 20.68 -10.05 31.63
CA ARG A 234 19.56 -9.45 30.90
C ARG A 234 18.34 -10.38 30.94
N ASP A 235 17.25 -9.89 31.52
CA ASP A 235 15.93 -10.51 31.53
C ASP A 235 14.91 -9.53 30.91
N GLU A 236 14.91 -9.45 29.58
CA GLU A 236 14.03 -8.58 28.80
C GLU A 236 12.95 -9.40 28.09
N VAL A 237 11.69 -8.98 28.20
CA VAL A 237 10.56 -9.55 27.46
C VAL A 237 9.71 -8.42 26.90
N TRP A 238 9.56 -8.40 25.58
CA TRP A 238 8.84 -7.38 24.82
C TRP A 238 7.75 -8.01 23.96
N LYS A 239 6.61 -7.33 23.86
CA LYS A 239 5.53 -7.64 22.93
C LYS A 239 5.52 -6.60 21.81
N ILE A 240 5.52 -7.04 20.56
CA ILE A 240 5.62 -6.17 19.39
C ILE A 240 4.72 -6.68 18.27
N LYS A 241 4.01 -5.76 17.63
CA LYS A 241 3.34 -5.96 16.34
C LYS A 241 4.19 -5.28 15.28
N PRO A 242 4.88 -6.00 14.38
CA PRO A 242 5.91 -5.42 13.53
C PRO A 242 5.33 -4.72 12.28
N TYR A 243 4.52 -3.69 12.53
CA TYR A 243 3.84 -2.85 11.55
C TYR A 243 3.87 -1.36 11.98
N PRO A 244 4.19 -0.40 11.09
CA PRO A 244 4.47 0.99 11.45
C PRO A 244 3.21 1.88 11.61
N ARG A 245 2.24 1.39 12.39
CA ARG A 245 1.02 2.13 12.78
C ARG A 245 0.82 2.11 14.30
N LYS A 246 1.88 2.44 15.05
CA LYS A 246 1.85 2.52 16.51
C LYS A 246 0.74 3.46 16.99
N GLY A 247 -0.06 2.99 17.95
CA GLY A 247 -1.20 3.71 18.50
C GLY A 247 -2.50 3.59 17.69
N ASP A 248 -2.47 2.99 16.49
CA ASP A 248 -3.67 2.68 15.71
C ASP A 248 -4.20 1.29 16.10
N GLU A 249 -5.11 1.26 17.07
CA GLU A 249 -5.70 0.01 17.56
C GLU A 249 -6.47 -0.75 16.47
N PHE A 250 -7.09 -0.05 15.52
CA PHE A 250 -7.86 -0.68 14.45
C PHE A 250 -6.93 -1.39 13.46
N CYS A 251 -5.90 -0.69 12.97
CA CYS A 251 -4.88 -1.29 12.11
C CYS A 251 -4.20 -2.47 12.81
N LEU A 252 -3.70 -2.24 14.04
CA LEU A 252 -2.93 -3.23 14.79
C LEU A 252 -3.78 -4.41 15.27
N SER A 253 -5.11 -4.33 15.31
CA SER A 253 -5.98 -5.47 15.68
C SER A 253 -5.86 -6.65 14.72
N HIS A 254 -5.45 -6.40 13.47
CA HIS A 254 -5.26 -7.39 12.41
C HIS A 254 -3.82 -7.96 12.35
N ILE A 255 -2.89 -7.42 13.15
CA ILE A 255 -1.47 -7.78 13.10
C ILE A 255 -1.11 -8.80 14.19
N THR A 256 -0.41 -9.87 13.81
CA THR A 256 0.10 -10.87 14.76
C THR A 256 1.10 -10.24 15.74
N GLU A 257 0.87 -10.46 17.03
CA GLU A 257 1.80 -10.04 18.09
C GLU A 257 2.91 -11.07 18.29
N LEU A 258 4.15 -10.60 18.24
CA LEU A 258 5.37 -11.38 18.47
C LEU A 258 5.93 -11.08 19.86
N THR A 259 6.55 -12.10 20.47
CA THR A 259 7.28 -11.96 21.74
C THR A 259 8.80 -11.97 21.47
N VAL A 260 9.46 -10.84 21.69
CA VAL A 260 10.93 -10.73 21.62
C VAL A 260 11.46 -10.82 23.04
N LYS A 261 12.40 -11.73 23.34
CA LYS A 261 12.98 -11.84 24.68
C LYS A 261 14.43 -12.28 24.70
N SER A 262 15.15 -11.93 25.76
CA SER A 262 16.41 -12.57 26.10
C SER A 262 16.18 -13.96 26.68
N SER A 263 17.09 -14.90 26.44
CA SER A 263 16.99 -16.25 27.02
C SER A 263 18.34 -16.95 27.08
N LYS A 264 18.49 -17.87 28.04
CA LYS A 264 19.58 -18.85 28.08
C LYS A 264 19.15 -20.24 27.61
N VAL A 265 17.85 -20.44 27.38
CA VAL A 265 17.24 -21.72 26.98
C VAL A 265 16.34 -21.49 25.77
N ALA A 266 16.53 -22.27 24.72
CA ALA A 266 15.74 -22.22 23.50
C ALA A 266 15.73 -23.57 22.79
N ALA A 267 14.76 -23.78 21.91
CA ALA A 267 14.76 -24.92 20.99
C ALA A 267 16.02 -24.91 20.11
N GLU A 268 16.43 -26.10 19.66
CA GLU A 268 17.53 -26.24 18.72
C GLU A 268 17.17 -25.65 17.35
N CYS A 269 18.17 -25.09 16.69
CA CYS A 269 18.04 -24.55 15.34
C CYS A 269 17.80 -25.69 14.34
N THR A 270 16.67 -25.67 13.64
CA THR A 270 16.43 -26.60 12.52
C THR A 270 16.92 -26.03 11.19
N LYS A 271 17.15 -24.72 11.11
CA LYS A 271 17.70 -24.03 9.94
C LYS A 271 18.58 -22.85 10.35
N TYR A 272 19.77 -22.77 9.76
CA TYR A 272 20.74 -21.71 9.99
C TYR A 272 20.80 -20.79 8.77
N HIS A 273 21.01 -19.50 9.03
CA HIS A 273 21.14 -18.46 8.01
C HIS A 273 22.38 -17.61 8.32
N ASP A 274 23.21 -17.37 7.30
CA ASP A 274 24.41 -16.53 7.42
C ASP A 274 24.18 -15.05 7.13
N VAL A 275 22.96 -14.68 6.73
CA VAL A 275 22.51 -13.30 6.49
C VAL A 275 21.59 -12.80 7.61
N PRO A 276 21.44 -11.48 7.83
CA PRO A 276 20.46 -10.92 8.74
C PRO A 276 19.01 -11.26 8.38
N ALA A 277 18.12 -11.24 9.37
CA ALA A 277 16.67 -11.31 9.18
C ALA A 277 16.02 -9.93 9.30
N VAL A 278 15.01 -9.65 8.47
CA VAL A 278 14.01 -8.58 8.71
C VAL A 278 12.63 -9.22 8.78
N ILE A 279 11.94 -9.00 9.90
CA ILE A 279 10.66 -9.63 10.25
C ILE A 279 9.59 -8.53 10.31
N PHE A 280 8.60 -8.57 9.42
CA PHE A 280 7.56 -7.54 9.30
C PHE A 280 6.19 -8.13 8.96
N SER A 281 5.12 -7.35 9.16
CA SER A 281 3.74 -7.79 8.91
C SER A 281 3.17 -7.23 7.60
N LEU A 282 2.23 -7.97 7.01
CA LEU A 282 1.28 -7.46 6.00
C LEU A 282 -0.15 -7.42 6.59
N THR A 283 -1.15 -7.13 5.77
CA THR A 283 -2.61 -7.18 6.09
C THR A 283 -3.16 -6.19 7.12
N GLY A 284 -2.37 -5.20 7.55
CA GLY A 284 -2.87 -4.00 8.24
C GLY A 284 -3.72 -3.13 7.30
N TYR A 285 -3.14 -2.06 6.75
CA TYR A 285 -3.79 -1.24 5.70
C TYR A 285 -3.33 -1.54 4.27
N THR A 286 -2.46 -2.55 4.08
CA THR A 286 -2.01 -3.01 2.76
C THR A 286 -3.18 -3.42 1.87
N GLY A 287 -3.15 -2.99 0.60
CA GLY A 287 -4.25 -3.16 -0.37
C GLY A 287 -4.62 -1.84 -1.03
N ASN A 288 -4.50 -0.73 -0.31
CA ASN A 288 -4.46 0.60 -0.91
C ASN A 288 -3.02 0.96 -1.30
N LEU A 289 -2.82 1.49 -2.51
CA LEU A 289 -1.49 1.86 -3.04
C LEU A 289 -0.71 2.78 -2.09
N PHE A 290 -1.37 3.75 -1.45
CA PHE A 290 -0.69 4.63 -0.49
C PHE A 290 -0.13 3.84 0.70
N HIS A 291 -0.94 2.96 1.31
CA HIS A 291 -0.56 2.11 2.44
C HIS A 291 0.51 1.06 2.08
N ASP A 292 0.42 0.46 0.89
CA ASP A 292 1.46 -0.44 0.37
C ASP A 292 2.85 0.22 0.41
N PHE A 293 2.92 1.52 0.10
CA PHE A 293 4.18 2.27 0.12
C PHE A 293 4.56 2.82 1.51
N THR A 294 3.65 3.54 2.18
CA THR A 294 3.95 4.25 3.44
C THR A 294 4.06 3.33 4.66
N ASP A 295 3.43 2.15 4.63
CA ASP A 295 3.45 1.20 5.74
C ASP A 295 4.38 0.00 5.48
N VAL A 296 4.76 -0.27 4.23
CA VAL A 296 5.62 -1.42 3.90
C VAL A 296 6.81 -1.04 3.04
N LEU A 297 6.64 -0.57 1.79
CA LEU A 297 7.80 -0.47 0.87
C LEU A 297 8.84 0.58 1.29
N VAL A 298 8.44 1.77 1.75
CA VAL A 298 9.37 2.81 2.24
C VAL A 298 10.05 2.36 3.54
N PRO A 299 9.33 1.89 4.58
CA PRO A 299 9.97 1.34 5.78
C PRO A 299 10.87 0.13 5.52
N LEU A 300 10.46 -0.79 4.65
CA LEU A 300 11.25 -1.99 4.31
C LEU A 300 12.52 -1.60 3.54
N PHE A 301 12.45 -0.70 2.57
CA PHE A 301 13.64 -0.13 1.91
C PHE A 301 14.57 0.53 2.94
N THR A 302 14.04 1.36 3.84
CA THR A 302 14.82 2.06 4.89
C THR A 302 15.52 1.07 5.82
N THR A 303 14.92 -0.10 6.06
CA THR A 303 15.44 -1.15 6.97
C THR A 303 16.40 -2.12 6.27
N ALA A 304 16.15 -2.46 5.01
CA ALA A 304 16.82 -3.57 4.33
C ALA A 304 17.97 -3.14 3.40
N SER A 305 18.02 -1.87 2.98
CA SER A 305 18.98 -1.43 1.95
C SER A 305 20.45 -1.51 2.39
N GLU A 306 20.75 -1.40 3.69
CA GLU A 306 22.11 -1.56 4.21
C GLU A 306 22.72 -2.94 3.88
N PHE A 307 21.88 -3.96 3.67
CA PHE A 307 22.31 -5.34 3.41
C PHE A 307 22.56 -5.65 1.92
N ASN A 308 22.29 -4.75 0.98
CA ASN A 308 22.54 -4.96 -0.46
C ASN A 308 21.99 -6.30 -1.03
N GLY A 309 20.80 -6.70 -0.57
CA GLY A 309 20.13 -7.96 -0.93
C GLY A 309 20.55 -9.18 -0.10
N GLU A 310 21.58 -9.09 0.74
CA GLU A 310 22.01 -10.13 1.67
C GLU A 310 21.18 -10.11 2.96
N VAL A 311 19.86 -10.30 2.83
CA VAL A 311 18.91 -10.27 3.96
C VAL A 311 17.76 -11.24 3.72
N GLN A 312 17.36 -11.98 4.74
CA GLN A 312 16.24 -12.91 4.71
C GLN A 312 14.97 -12.22 5.23
N PHE A 313 13.90 -12.22 4.43
CA PHE A 313 12.58 -11.74 4.87
C PHE A 313 11.73 -12.87 5.45
N LEU A 314 11.13 -12.61 6.61
CA LEU A 314 10.08 -13.43 7.21
C LEU A 314 8.86 -12.54 7.42
N ILE A 315 7.73 -12.92 6.85
CA ILE A 315 6.55 -12.07 6.78
C ILE A 315 5.45 -12.69 7.66
N THR A 316 5.01 -11.96 8.69
CA THR A 316 3.80 -12.33 9.43
C THR A 316 2.57 -11.89 8.65
N ASP A 317 1.48 -12.63 8.80
CA ASP A 317 0.19 -12.25 8.22
C ASP A 317 0.27 -12.11 6.69
N MET A 318 1.03 -13.01 6.03
CA MET A 318 1.48 -12.83 4.66
C MET A 318 0.35 -12.90 3.62
N ALA A 319 0.12 -11.79 2.91
CA ALA A 319 -0.79 -11.70 1.78
C ALA A 319 -0.11 -12.09 0.45
N LEU A 320 -0.39 -13.29 -0.08
CA LEU A 320 0.21 -13.78 -1.33
C LEU A 320 -0.02 -12.85 -2.54
N TRP A 321 -1.22 -12.27 -2.68
CA TRP A 321 -1.53 -11.33 -3.76
C TRP A 321 -0.64 -10.07 -3.69
N TRP A 322 -0.29 -9.62 -2.48
CA TRP A 322 0.58 -8.46 -2.25
C TRP A 322 2.03 -8.78 -2.58
N THR A 323 2.53 -9.96 -2.16
CA THR A 323 3.90 -10.38 -2.47
C THR A 323 4.11 -10.66 -3.96
N ILE A 324 3.07 -11.10 -4.68
CA ILE A 324 3.09 -11.23 -6.15
C ILE A 324 3.11 -9.84 -6.79
N LYS A 325 2.20 -8.94 -6.38
CA LYS A 325 2.14 -7.55 -6.86
C LYS A 325 3.50 -6.84 -6.75
N TYR A 326 4.16 -6.92 -5.60
CA TYR A 326 5.45 -6.27 -5.36
C TYR A 326 6.69 -7.16 -5.51
N GLN A 327 6.56 -8.30 -6.21
CA GLN A 327 7.65 -9.28 -6.36
C GLN A 327 8.95 -8.64 -6.89
N THR A 328 8.86 -7.77 -7.91
CA THR A 328 10.01 -7.06 -8.49
C THR A 328 10.78 -6.24 -7.46
N VAL A 329 10.08 -5.59 -6.51
CA VAL A 329 10.70 -4.79 -5.45
C VAL A 329 11.32 -5.69 -4.38
N LEU A 330 10.59 -6.71 -3.94
CA LEU A 330 11.06 -7.65 -2.92
C LEU A 330 12.32 -8.40 -3.37
N GLN A 331 12.38 -8.84 -4.63
CA GLN A 331 13.57 -9.48 -5.24
C GLN A 331 14.76 -8.54 -5.45
N LYS A 332 14.55 -7.22 -5.37
CA LYS A 332 15.64 -6.23 -5.40
C LYS A 332 16.16 -5.88 -4.00
N LEU A 333 15.31 -6.01 -2.98
CA LEU A 333 15.69 -5.83 -1.57
C LEU A 333 16.27 -7.10 -0.93
N SER A 334 15.94 -8.29 -1.44
CA SER A 334 16.44 -9.59 -0.95
C SER A 334 16.72 -10.55 -2.09
N LYS A 335 17.86 -11.24 -2.01
CA LYS A 335 18.25 -12.36 -2.89
C LYS A 335 17.63 -13.71 -2.47
N TYR A 336 16.90 -13.74 -1.35
CA TYR A 336 16.42 -14.94 -0.69
C TYR A 336 14.91 -15.13 -0.88
N PRO A 337 14.39 -16.37 -0.92
CA PRO A 337 12.95 -16.61 -0.96
C PRO A 337 12.25 -16.06 0.28
N LEU A 338 11.06 -15.48 0.11
CA LEU A 338 10.23 -15.02 1.23
C LEU A 338 9.80 -16.20 2.10
N ILE A 339 9.83 -16.03 3.43
CA ILE A 339 9.31 -16.99 4.40
C ILE A 339 7.96 -16.50 4.91
N ASP A 340 6.93 -17.33 4.76
CA ASP A 340 5.61 -17.13 5.37
C ASP A 340 5.66 -17.56 6.84
N PHE A 341 5.86 -16.60 7.75
CA PHE A 341 6.02 -16.84 9.18
C PHE A 341 4.81 -17.59 9.77
N SER A 342 3.61 -17.35 9.23
CA SER A 342 2.36 -17.96 9.70
C SER A 342 2.19 -19.42 9.24
N LYS A 343 3.01 -19.91 8.30
CA LYS A 343 3.01 -21.30 7.80
C LYS A 343 4.33 -22.05 8.03
N ASP A 344 5.32 -21.40 8.64
CA ASP A 344 6.62 -21.97 8.93
C ASP A 344 6.63 -22.67 10.30
N ASP A 345 7.27 -23.84 10.37
CA ASP A 345 7.42 -24.61 11.60
C ASP A 345 8.87 -24.88 12.00
N GLN A 346 9.82 -24.38 11.21
CA GLN A 346 11.24 -24.47 11.47
C GLN A 346 11.68 -23.45 12.53
N VAL A 347 12.73 -23.76 13.30
CA VAL A 347 13.42 -22.80 14.18
C VAL A 347 14.59 -22.23 13.39
N HIS A 348 14.51 -20.94 13.07
CA HIS A 348 15.48 -20.24 12.23
C HIS A 348 16.49 -19.50 13.10
N CYS A 349 17.78 -19.75 12.87
CA CYS A 349 18.85 -19.12 13.62
C CYS A 349 19.68 -18.17 12.76
N PHE A 350 19.88 -16.96 13.28
CA PHE A 350 20.52 -15.82 12.62
C PHE A 350 21.61 -15.21 13.52
N LYS A 351 22.55 -14.47 12.92
CA LYS A 351 23.55 -13.66 13.65
C LYS A 351 23.09 -12.20 13.88
N HIS A 352 22.02 -11.78 13.21
CA HIS A 352 21.41 -10.46 13.29
C HIS A 352 19.93 -10.57 12.89
N ALA A 353 19.03 -9.97 13.65
CA ALA A 353 17.62 -9.88 13.29
C ALA A 353 17.03 -8.52 13.66
N ILE A 354 16.16 -8.02 12.80
CA ILE A 354 15.32 -6.84 13.00
C ILE A 354 13.86 -7.29 13.00
N VAL A 355 13.11 -6.91 14.03
CA VAL A 355 11.66 -7.15 14.17
C VAL A 355 10.94 -5.82 14.11
N GLY A 356 10.08 -5.64 13.12
CA GLY A 356 9.56 -4.33 12.72
C GLY A 356 10.40 -3.69 11.62
N THR A 357 10.03 -2.47 11.23
CA THR A 357 10.71 -1.69 10.18
C THR A 357 10.94 -0.26 10.66
N HIS A 358 12.05 0.34 10.25
CA HIS A 358 12.36 1.73 10.47
C HIS A 358 11.42 2.63 9.66
N ALA A 359 10.43 3.19 10.34
CA ALA A 359 9.51 4.19 9.79
C ALA A 359 9.45 5.39 10.73
N TYR A 360 9.70 6.59 10.21
CA TYR A 360 9.80 7.81 11.04
C TYR A 360 8.69 8.82 10.76
N MET A 361 8.13 8.83 9.56
CA MET A 361 7.13 9.79 9.11
C MET A 361 6.23 9.14 8.04
N GLU A 362 5.16 9.81 7.65
CA GLU A 362 4.25 9.34 6.58
C GLU A 362 4.92 9.49 5.21
N PHE A 363 4.97 8.40 4.43
CA PHE A 363 5.48 8.29 3.05
C PHE A 363 6.84 8.98 2.79
N THR A 364 7.71 8.97 3.80
CA THR A 364 8.99 9.70 3.79
C THR A 364 10.08 8.95 4.55
N ILE A 365 11.34 9.31 4.29
CA ILE A 365 12.53 8.81 5.00
C ILE A 365 13.19 10.01 5.70
N ASP A 366 13.32 9.93 7.01
CA ASP A 366 14.09 10.89 7.80
C ASP A 366 15.58 10.51 7.77
N SER A 367 16.34 11.20 6.92
CA SER A 367 17.77 10.92 6.73
C SER A 367 18.64 11.18 7.97
N SER A 368 18.13 11.92 8.98
CA SER A 368 18.84 12.09 10.26
C SER A 368 18.77 10.84 11.15
N LYS A 369 17.82 9.94 10.89
CA LYS A 369 17.57 8.73 11.68
C LYS A 369 17.75 7.43 10.88
N ALA A 370 17.61 7.48 9.55
CA ALA A 370 17.72 6.32 8.68
C ALA A 370 19.16 5.75 8.64
N PRO A 371 19.33 4.42 8.52
CA PRO A 371 20.64 3.81 8.32
C PRO A 371 21.41 4.47 7.17
N HIS A 372 22.69 4.75 7.40
CA HIS A 372 23.61 5.40 6.44
C HIS A 372 23.12 6.74 5.83
N GLY A 373 22.14 7.41 6.44
CA GLY A 373 21.61 8.68 5.93
C GLY A 373 20.75 8.56 4.67
N LEU A 374 20.14 7.40 4.43
CA LEU A 374 19.24 7.15 3.29
C LEU A 374 18.17 8.24 3.13
N THR A 375 17.88 8.59 1.88
CA THR A 375 16.93 9.65 1.52
C THR A 375 15.78 9.15 0.66
N MET A 376 14.74 9.96 0.51
CA MET A 376 13.68 9.69 -0.47
C MET A 376 14.18 9.76 -1.93
N VAL A 377 15.25 10.50 -2.24
CA VAL A 377 15.92 10.45 -3.55
C VAL A 377 16.48 9.05 -3.82
N ASP A 378 17.04 8.40 -2.79
CA ASP A 378 17.55 7.03 -2.91
C ASP A 378 16.41 6.02 -3.09
N PHE A 379 15.27 6.23 -2.43
CA PHE A 379 14.06 5.43 -2.65
C PHE A 379 13.49 5.59 -4.06
N ASN A 380 13.38 6.82 -4.59
CA ASN A 380 12.98 7.08 -5.98
C ASN A 380 13.94 6.36 -6.96
N ARG A 381 15.25 6.53 -6.78
CA ARG A 381 16.28 5.87 -7.61
C ARG A 381 16.17 4.34 -7.53
N PHE A 382 15.95 3.79 -6.35
CA PHE A 382 15.74 2.36 -6.13
C PHE A 382 14.49 1.85 -6.84
N MET A 383 13.34 2.52 -6.68
CA MET A 383 12.09 2.13 -7.33
C MET A 383 12.22 2.16 -8.86
N ARG A 384 12.85 3.20 -9.41
CA ARG A 384 13.15 3.30 -10.84
C ARG A 384 14.12 2.21 -11.32
N GLY A 385 15.17 1.92 -10.55
CA GLY A 385 16.13 0.84 -10.85
C GLY A 385 15.54 -0.57 -10.72
N ALA A 386 14.56 -0.77 -9.83
CA ALA A 386 13.87 -2.05 -9.64
C ALA A 386 13.08 -2.45 -10.88
N TYR A 387 12.38 -1.49 -11.51
CA TYR A 387 11.60 -1.69 -12.74
C TYR A 387 12.36 -1.35 -14.04
N SER A 388 13.67 -1.10 -13.96
CA SER A 388 14.55 -0.78 -15.11
C SER A 388 14.08 0.44 -15.93
N LEU A 389 13.71 1.53 -15.25
CA LEU A 389 13.11 2.72 -15.83
C LEU A 389 14.18 3.74 -16.28
N GLY A 390 14.29 3.94 -17.60
CA GLY A 390 15.46 4.58 -18.23
C GLY A 390 15.49 6.12 -18.31
N LYS A 391 14.42 6.84 -17.95
CA LYS A 391 14.44 8.32 -17.95
C LYS A 391 14.89 8.81 -16.58
N ASP A 392 16.09 9.38 -16.50
CA ASP A 392 16.68 9.83 -15.23
C ASP A 392 16.21 11.20 -14.76
N THR A 393 16.03 12.15 -15.69
CA THR A 393 15.58 13.51 -15.41
C THR A 393 14.39 13.89 -16.30
N ALA A 394 13.57 14.82 -15.84
CA ALA A 394 12.62 15.50 -16.70
C ALA A 394 13.34 16.19 -17.88
N VAL A 395 12.60 16.48 -18.96
CA VAL A 395 13.10 17.18 -20.12
C VAL A 395 13.58 18.59 -19.73
N VAL A 396 14.72 18.98 -20.26
CA VAL A 396 15.17 20.38 -20.25
C VAL A 396 14.75 20.97 -21.59
N LEU A 397 13.75 21.84 -21.54
CA LEU A 397 13.35 22.70 -22.64
C LEU A 397 14.39 23.82 -22.74
N GLY A 398 14.99 23.97 -23.91
CA GLY A 398 15.84 25.13 -24.23
C GLY A 398 15.06 26.14 -25.08
N GLU A 399 15.72 27.22 -25.49
CA GLU A 399 15.14 28.31 -26.31
C GLU A 399 14.35 27.83 -27.55
N THR A 400 14.71 26.66 -28.08
CA THR A 400 13.94 25.96 -29.12
C THR A 400 13.60 24.53 -28.67
N PRO A 401 12.39 24.29 -28.12
CA PRO A 401 11.94 22.95 -27.71
C PRO A 401 11.93 21.95 -28.88
N LYS A 402 12.77 20.92 -28.79
CA LYS A 402 12.84 19.83 -29.80
C LYS A 402 11.83 18.71 -29.55
N VAL A 403 11.23 18.67 -28.36
CA VAL A 403 10.29 17.65 -27.89
C VAL A 403 9.22 18.37 -27.08
N LYS A 404 7.95 17.94 -27.18
CA LYS A 404 6.89 18.42 -26.30
C LYS A 404 7.03 17.78 -24.91
N PRO A 405 6.93 18.53 -23.81
CA PRO A 405 6.90 17.94 -22.47
C PRO A 405 5.62 17.13 -22.30
N ARG A 406 5.72 15.99 -21.61
CA ARG A 406 4.60 15.07 -21.43
C ARG A 406 3.90 15.31 -20.10
N LEU A 407 2.57 15.46 -20.14
CA LEU A 407 1.69 15.61 -18.97
C LEU A 407 0.83 14.35 -18.80
N LEU A 408 1.05 13.59 -17.73
CA LEU A 408 0.11 12.54 -17.32
C LEU A 408 -1.02 13.15 -16.48
N ILE A 409 -2.27 13.01 -16.93
CA ILE A 409 -3.46 13.27 -16.12
C ILE A 409 -3.98 11.93 -15.60
N ILE A 410 -3.83 11.70 -14.29
CA ILE A 410 -4.45 10.54 -13.63
C ILE A 410 -5.91 10.85 -13.34
N LYS A 411 -6.80 10.27 -14.15
CA LYS A 411 -8.26 10.33 -13.94
C LYS A 411 -8.72 9.28 -12.91
N ARG A 412 -9.96 9.42 -12.47
CA ARG A 412 -10.69 8.43 -11.67
C ARG A 412 -12.05 8.19 -12.31
N HIS A 413 -12.57 6.97 -12.23
CA HIS A 413 -13.87 6.60 -12.81
C HIS A 413 -15.06 6.52 -11.84
N ARG A 414 -14.85 6.71 -10.52
CA ARG A 414 -15.92 6.55 -9.50
C ARG A 414 -16.13 7.75 -8.58
N THR A 415 -15.06 8.24 -7.95
CA THR A 415 -15.07 9.36 -6.99
C THR A 415 -13.92 10.30 -7.30
N ARG A 416 -13.95 11.58 -6.90
CA ARG A 416 -12.89 12.56 -7.23
C ARG A 416 -12.59 12.64 -8.73
N MET A 417 -13.63 12.51 -9.55
CA MET A 417 -13.51 12.58 -11.01
C MET A 417 -13.31 14.03 -11.48
N PHE A 418 -12.63 14.22 -12.60
CA PHE A 418 -12.64 15.49 -13.33
C PHE A 418 -13.91 15.58 -14.19
N LEU A 419 -14.79 16.54 -13.90
CA LEU A 419 -16.08 16.73 -14.57
C LEU A 419 -15.96 17.47 -15.92
N ASN A 420 -14.82 18.13 -16.17
CA ASN A 420 -14.51 18.85 -17.40
C ASN A 420 -13.14 18.42 -17.97
N LEU A 421 -12.86 17.11 -17.99
CA LEU A 421 -11.58 16.54 -18.43
C LEU A 421 -11.16 17.02 -19.83
N GLU A 422 -12.06 17.06 -20.80
CA GLU A 422 -11.79 17.54 -22.17
C GLU A 422 -11.32 19.01 -22.21
N GLU A 423 -11.85 19.86 -21.32
CA GLU A 423 -11.48 21.27 -21.22
C GLU A 423 -10.06 21.44 -20.61
N ILE A 424 -9.71 20.57 -19.66
CA ILE A 424 -8.37 20.49 -19.05
C ILE A 424 -7.35 19.99 -20.09
N ILE A 425 -7.69 18.96 -20.87
CA ILE A 425 -6.85 18.42 -21.96
C ILE A 425 -6.59 19.50 -23.00
N THR A 426 -7.65 20.13 -23.53
CA THR A 426 -7.55 21.19 -24.56
C THR A 426 -6.64 22.31 -24.08
N MET A 427 -6.81 22.78 -22.85
CA MET A 427 -5.95 23.82 -22.26
C MET A 427 -4.48 23.37 -22.15
N ALA A 428 -4.21 22.12 -21.74
CA ALA A 428 -2.84 21.63 -21.62
C ALA A 428 -2.15 21.46 -22.98
N GLU A 429 -2.88 21.02 -24.00
CA GLU A 429 -2.38 20.92 -25.38
C GLU A 429 -2.12 22.31 -26.00
N GLU A 430 -2.99 23.30 -25.75
CA GLU A 430 -2.77 24.71 -26.10
C GLU A 430 -1.52 25.30 -25.47
N LEU A 431 -1.19 24.88 -24.23
CA LEU A 431 0.05 25.28 -23.54
C LEU A 431 1.30 24.55 -24.06
N GLY A 432 1.14 23.56 -24.94
CA GLY A 432 2.25 22.87 -25.61
C GLY A 432 2.59 21.48 -25.05
N PHE A 433 1.85 20.97 -24.06
CA PHE A 433 2.07 19.61 -23.55
C PHE A 433 1.64 18.54 -24.57
N GLU A 434 2.29 17.37 -24.51
CA GLU A 434 1.74 16.11 -24.98
C GLU A 434 0.95 15.50 -23.81
N VAL A 435 -0.38 15.47 -23.91
CA VAL A 435 -1.24 14.98 -22.81
C VAL A 435 -1.43 13.48 -22.92
N VAL A 436 -1.21 12.77 -21.80
CA VAL A 436 -1.51 11.35 -21.65
C VAL A 436 -2.52 11.18 -20.52
N ILE A 437 -3.51 10.32 -20.70
CA ILE A 437 -4.60 10.12 -19.75
C ILE A 437 -4.62 8.65 -19.35
N ASP A 438 -4.56 8.38 -18.05
CA ASP A 438 -4.64 7.02 -17.53
C ASP A 438 -5.36 7.00 -16.17
N GLU A 439 -5.82 5.84 -15.71
CA GLU A 439 -6.22 5.62 -14.32
C GLU A 439 -5.13 4.82 -13.62
N ALA A 440 -4.84 5.12 -12.36
CA ALA A 440 -3.89 4.32 -11.56
C ALA A 440 -4.51 2.98 -11.11
N ASN A 441 -5.01 2.17 -12.05
CA ASN A 441 -5.51 0.82 -11.80
C ASN A 441 -4.32 -0.16 -11.73
N VAL A 442 -3.53 -0.03 -10.66
CA VAL A 442 -2.25 -0.73 -10.48
C VAL A 442 -2.44 -2.19 -10.01
N SER A 443 -3.57 -2.81 -10.31
CA SER A 443 -3.95 -4.18 -9.88
C SER A 443 -3.34 -5.28 -10.75
N SER A 444 -2.94 -4.98 -11.99
CA SER A 444 -2.46 -5.98 -12.96
C SER A 444 -1.09 -5.70 -13.58
N ASP A 445 -0.67 -4.45 -13.78
CA ASP A 445 0.65 -4.14 -14.37
C ASP A 445 1.33 -2.89 -13.77
N ILE A 446 2.05 -3.08 -12.65
CA ILE A 446 2.95 -2.06 -12.11
C ILE A 446 4.07 -1.71 -13.10
N SER A 447 4.56 -2.67 -13.90
CA SER A 447 5.72 -2.44 -14.79
C SER A 447 5.37 -1.49 -15.93
N GLY A 448 4.24 -1.70 -16.59
CA GLY A 448 3.70 -0.81 -17.62
C GLY A 448 3.37 0.57 -17.06
N PHE A 449 2.66 0.66 -15.93
CA PHE A 449 2.33 1.95 -15.33
C PHE A 449 3.57 2.71 -14.85
N ALA A 450 4.57 2.02 -14.28
CA ALA A 450 5.85 2.62 -13.90
C ALA A 450 6.63 3.16 -15.12
N LYS A 451 6.62 2.45 -16.26
CA LYS A 451 7.20 2.95 -17.52
C LYS A 451 6.45 4.18 -18.05
N LEU A 452 5.11 4.19 -17.99
CA LEU A 452 4.31 5.35 -18.36
C LEU A 452 4.67 6.56 -17.49
N VAL A 453 4.64 6.42 -16.17
CA VAL A 453 4.95 7.52 -15.24
C VAL A 453 6.40 7.97 -15.37
N ASN A 454 7.36 7.05 -15.57
CA ASN A 454 8.73 7.44 -15.84
C ASN A 454 8.89 8.15 -17.21
N SER A 455 7.97 7.98 -18.17
CA SER A 455 8.05 8.68 -19.46
C SER A 455 7.71 10.18 -19.39
N VAL A 456 6.96 10.63 -18.38
CA VAL A 456 6.40 11.99 -18.35
C VAL A 456 7.31 13.01 -17.65
N ASP A 457 6.97 14.29 -17.80
CA ASP A 457 7.70 15.44 -17.22
C ASP A 457 6.85 16.12 -16.14
N VAL A 458 5.53 16.03 -16.29
CA VAL A 458 4.53 16.49 -15.33
C VAL A 458 3.52 15.37 -15.12
N MET A 459 3.10 15.16 -13.87
CA MET A 459 2.03 14.24 -13.51
C MET A 459 1.04 14.97 -12.61
N MET A 460 -0.24 14.92 -12.96
CA MET A 460 -1.30 15.56 -12.20
C MET A 460 -2.45 14.62 -11.85
N GLY A 461 -3.15 14.93 -10.77
CA GLY A 461 -4.39 14.23 -10.40
C GLY A 461 -4.99 14.77 -9.11
N VAL A 462 -6.23 14.36 -8.83
CA VAL A 462 -6.89 14.69 -7.56
C VAL A 462 -6.23 13.92 -6.42
N HIS A 463 -6.17 14.51 -5.22
CA HIS A 463 -5.63 13.84 -4.02
C HIS A 463 -6.24 12.43 -3.87
N GLY A 464 -5.36 11.41 -3.78
CA GLY A 464 -5.75 10.00 -3.72
C GLY A 464 -6.20 9.38 -5.05
N ALA A 465 -5.90 9.99 -6.21
CA ALA A 465 -6.05 9.37 -7.53
C ALA A 465 -4.99 8.29 -7.86
N GLY A 466 -4.12 7.93 -6.91
CA GLY A 466 -2.94 7.08 -7.16
C GLY A 466 -1.66 7.87 -7.37
N LEU A 467 -1.59 9.09 -6.80
CA LEU A 467 -0.42 9.97 -6.87
C LEU A 467 0.87 9.35 -6.29
N THR A 468 0.77 8.31 -5.47
CA THR A 468 1.90 7.52 -4.93
C THR A 468 2.83 6.99 -6.02
N ASN A 469 2.34 6.81 -7.25
CA ASN A 469 3.17 6.45 -8.39
C ASN A 469 4.23 7.51 -8.75
N CYS A 470 4.23 8.69 -8.12
CA CYS A 470 5.29 9.68 -8.23
C CYS A 470 6.70 9.15 -7.92
N VAL A 471 6.81 8.02 -7.19
CA VAL A 471 8.07 7.26 -6.99
C VAL A 471 8.75 6.80 -8.28
N PHE A 472 8.02 6.77 -9.42
CA PHE A 472 8.55 6.40 -10.73
C PHE A 472 8.90 7.63 -11.61
N LEU A 473 8.51 8.83 -11.20
CA LEU A 473 8.82 10.06 -11.93
C LEU A 473 10.34 10.27 -11.98
N PRO A 474 10.86 10.80 -13.11
CA PRO A 474 12.26 11.16 -13.22
C PRO A 474 12.57 12.39 -12.35
N HIS A 475 13.84 12.60 -12.01
CA HIS A 475 14.27 13.73 -11.18
C HIS A 475 13.90 15.08 -11.83
N ASN A 476 13.57 16.10 -11.03
CA ASN A 476 13.05 17.41 -11.44
C ASN A 476 11.66 17.41 -12.13
N ALA A 477 10.98 16.27 -12.31
CA ALA A 477 9.60 16.26 -12.79
C ALA A 477 8.64 16.94 -11.81
N THR A 478 7.52 17.45 -12.32
CA THR A 478 6.52 18.17 -11.50
C THR A 478 5.33 17.28 -11.14
N LEU A 479 5.07 17.10 -9.85
CA LEU A 479 3.83 16.53 -9.33
C LEU A 479 2.82 17.65 -9.01
N ILE A 480 1.67 17.64 -9.69
CA ILE A 480 0.57 18.58 -9.45
C ILE A 480 -0.57 17.86 -8.73
N GLN A 481 -0.85 18.25 -7.49
CA GLN A 481 -1.94 17.70 -6.69
C GLN A 481 -3.13 18.65 -6.65
N ILE A 482 -4.26 18.19 -7.18
CA ILE A 482 -5.55 18.88 -7.03
C ILE A 482 -6.17 18.47 -5.69
N VAL A 483 -6.32 19.41 -4.77
CA VAL A 483 -6.84 19.16 -3.41
C VAL A 483 -8.35 19.43 -3.38
N PRO A 484 -9.20 18.42 -3.07
CA PRO A 484 -10.64 18.59 -2.97
C PRO A 484 -11.04 19.57 -1.86
N TRP A 485 -12.21 20.20 -2.00
CA TRP A 485 -12.76 21.07 -0.95
C TRP A 485 -12.94 20.28 0.36
N GLY A 486 -12.60 20.88 1.49
CA GLY A 486 -12.75 20.23 2.80
C GLY A 486 -11.71 20.61 3.85
N GLY A 487 -10.80 21.55 3.57
CA GLY A 487 -9.64 21.84 4.45
C GLY A 487 -8.65 20.69 4.46
N LEU A 488 -8.35 20.14 3.28
CA LEU A 488 -7.48 18.96 3.09
C LEU A 488 -6.02 19.34 2.76
N ASP A 489 -5.68 20.61 2.80
CA ASP A 489 -4.38 21.15 2.38
C ASP A 489 -3.19 20.56 3.12
N TRP A 490 -3.25 20.56 4.45
CA TRP A 490 -2.16 20.06 5.29
C TRP A 490 -1.96 18.54 5.14
N ILE A 491 -3.04 17.75 5.13
CA ILE A 491 -2.96 16.30 4.92
C ILE A 491 -2.47 15.99 3.51
N SER A 492 -2.92 16.73 2.49
CA SER A 492 -2.47 16.56 1.11
C SER A 492 -0.97 16.82 0.93
N ARG A 493 -0.46 17.89 1.54
CA ARG A 493 0.98 18.19 1.54
C ARG A 493 1.80 17.18 2.34
N THR A 494 1.30 16.71 3.48
CA THR A 494 1.96 15.65 4.26
C THR A 494 2.04 14.34 3.47
N ASP A 495 0.95 13.93 2.82
CA ASP A 495 0.84 12.67 2.09
C ASP A 495 1.59 12.66 0.75
N PHE A 496 1.78 13.82 0.08
CA PHE A 496 2.36 13.85 -1.27
C PHE A 496 3.31 15.02 -1.56
N GLY A 497 3.10 16.19 -0.96
CA GLY A 497 3.94 17.37 -1.20
C GLY A 497 5.35 17.24 -0.62
N ASN A 498 5.46 17.03 0.69
CA ASN A 498 6.74 16.80 1.36
C ASN A 498 7.48 15.56 0.77
N PRO A 499 6.83 14.39 0.57
CA PRO A 499 7.43 13.26 -0.14
C PRO A 499 8.00 13.59 -1.53
N ALA A 500 7.27 14.35 -2.35
CA ALA A 500 7.71 14.69 -3.70
C ALA A 500 8.95 15.58 -3.69
N GLU A 501 8.94 16.64 -2.88
CA GLU A 501 10.10 17.53 -2.70
C GLU A 501 11.32 16.76 -2.18
N MET A 502 11.14 15.86 -1.20
CA MET A 502 12.20 14.99 -0.68
C MET A 502 12.71 13.93 -1.68
N MET A 503 11.94 13.59 -2.72
CA MET A 503 12.37 12.74 -3.83
C MET A 503 13.18 13.47 -4.91
N GLY A 504 13.36 14.79 -4.80
CA GLY A 504 13.95 15.61 -5.87
C GLY A 504 12.97 15.89 -7.02
N LEU A 505 11.67 15.82 -6.73
CA LEU A 505 10.60 16.27 -7.64
C LEU A 505 10.20 17.71 -7.29
N ARG A 506 9.65 18.41 -8.27
CA ARG A 506 8.95 19.68 -8.02
C ARG A 506 7.50 19.37 -7.63
N TYR A 507 6.91 20.19 -6.77
CA TYR A 507 5.54 19.98 -6.30
C TYR A 507 4.69 21.24 -6.47
N LYS A 508 3.42 21.03 -6.85
CA LYS A 508 2.40 22.08 -6.91
C LYS A 508 1.08 21.60 -6.30
N GLN A 509 0.57 22.37 -5.35
CA GLN A 509 -0.75 22.18 -4.78
C GLN A 509 -1.73 23.14 -5.42
N TYR A 510 -2.88 22.64 -5.88
CA TYR A 510 -4.01 23.47 -6.29
C TYR A 510 -5.23 23.08 -5.47
N ALA A 511 -5.57 23.89 -4.47
CA ALA A 511 -6.79 23.75 -3.71
C ALA A 511 -7.97 24.32 -4.50
N ILE A 512 -9.00 23.50 -4.69
CA ILE A 512 -10.18 23.91 -5.45
C ILE A 512 -11.05 24.87 -4.63
N SER A 513 -11.76 25.77 -5.29
CA SER A 513 -12.77 26.63 -4.67
C SER A 513 -14.10 25.89 -4.49
N VAL A 514 -15.05 26.54 -3.81
CA VAL A 514 -16.44 26.05 -3.68
C VAL A 514 -17.09 25.81 -5.04
N ASP A 515 -16.92 26.72 -6.01
CA ASP A 515 -17.56 26.62 -7.33
C ASP A 515 -16.91 25.56 -8.26
N GLU A 516 -15.74 25.03 -7.87
CA GLU A 516 -15.10 23.88 -8.53
C GLU A 516 -15.50 22.52 -7.91
N SER A 517 -16.28 22.54 -6.81
CA SER A 517 -16.68 21.36 -6.04
C SER A 517 -18.08 20.88 -6.40
N SER A 518 -18.24 19.59 -6.74
CA SER A 518 -19.58 18.98 -6.91
C SER A 518 -20.35 18.79 -5.59
N LEU A 519 -19.86 19.34 -4.46
CA LEU A 519 -20.64 19.44 -3.24
C LEU A 519 -21.73 20.52 -3.36
N THR A 520 -21.59 21.50 -4.27
CA THR A 520 -22.63 22.53 -4.52
C THR A 520 -23.93 21.95 -5.05
N ASP A 521 -23.87 20.75 -5.63
CA ASP A 521 -25.04 20.02 -6.13
C ASP A 521 -25.77 19.25 -5.00
N GLN A 522 -25.12 19.13 -3.83
CA GLN A 522 -25.59 18.35 -2.67
C GLN A 522 -25.94 19.22 -1.46
N TYR A 523 -25.39 20.44 -1.37
CA TYR A 523 -25.53 21.34 -0.23
C TYR A 523 -25.82 22.77 -0.70
N PRO A 524 -26.74 23.51 -0.03
CA PRO A 524 -26.92 24.94 -0.25
C PRO A 524 -25.60 25.72 -0.11
N LYS A 525 -25.40 26.78 -0.91
CA LYS A 525 -24.15 27.57 -0.89
C LYS A 525 -23.83 28.22 0.45
N ASP A 526 -24.83 28.43 1.31
CA ASP A 526 -24.69 28.98 2.66
C ASP A 526 -24.53 27.91 3.75
N HIS A 527 -24.50 26.62 3.39
CA HIS A 527 -24.31 25.53 4.33
C HIS A 527 -22.91 25.55 4.96
N GLU A 528 -22.79 25.14 6.23
CA GLU A 528 -21.55 25.24 7.02
C GLU A 528 -20.36 24.50 6.40
N ILE A 529 -20.62 23.49 5.55
CA ILE A 529 -19.61 22.76 4.77
C ILE A 529 -18.75 23.67 3.87
N PHE A 530 -19.27 24.83 3.46
CA PHE A 530 -18.55 25.82 2.64
C PHE A 530 -18.03 27.01 3.46
N LYS A 531 -18.57 27.25 4.65
CA LYS A 531 -18.13 28.33 5.54
C LYS A 531 -16.99 27.90 6.45
N ASN A 532 -17.05 26.68 6.99
CA ASN A 532 -16.10 26.14 7.95
C ASN A 532 -15.99 24.61 7.80
N PRO A 533 -15.42 24.10 6.69
CA PRO A 533 -15.25 22.66 6.50
C PRO A 533 -14.40 22.00 7.60
N ILE A 534 -13.44 22.73 8.19
CA ILE A 534 -12.56 22.24 9.26
C ILE A 534 -13.37 21.85 10.52
N SER A 535 -14.49 22.54 10.80
CA SER A 535 -15.38 22.20 11.92
C SER A 535 -15.93 20.77 11.89
N PHE A 536 -15.93 20.12 10.71
CA PHE A 536 -16.38 18.75 10.53
C PHE A 536 -15.28 17.71 10.80
N HIS A 537 -14.00 18.08 10.86
CA HIS A 537 -12.89 17.14 11.09
C HIS A 537 -12.99 16.46 12.46
N LYS A 538 -13.56 17.15 13.45
CA LYS A 538 -13.87 16.59 14.79
C LYS A 538 -14.85 15.40 14.77
N ARG A 539 -15.47 15.09 13.63
CA ARG A 539 -16.42 13.97 13.44
C ARG A 539 -15.76 12.66 13.04
N GLY A 540 -14.42 12.61 12.96
CA GLY A 540 -13.68 11.42 12.57
C GLY A 540 -13.29 11.42 11.09
N PHE A 541 -12.19 10.74 10.76
CA PHE A 541 -11.72 10.65 9.37
C PHE A 541 -12.74 10.00 8.43
N GLU A 542 -13.50 9.01 8.88
CA GLU A 542 -14.54 8.39 8.06
C GLU A 542 -15.60 9.41 7.58
N PHE A 543 -15.89 10.44 8.39
CA PHE A 543 -16.74 11.55 7.94
C PHE A 543 -16.04 12.41 6.88
N ILE A 544 -14.75 12.72 7.07
CA ILE A 544 -13.93 13.49 6.12
C ILE A 544 -13.87 12.75 4.78
N ARG A 545 -13.46 11.48 4.79
CA ARG A 545 -13.39 10.59 3.62
C ARG A 545 -14.73 10.53 2.90
N ARG A 546 -15.80 10.13 3.58
CA ARG A 546 -17.12 9.97 2.98
C ARG A 546 -17.67 11.26 2.38
N THR A 547 -17.39 12.42 2.99
CA THR A 547 -17.96 13.71 2.58
C THR A 547 -17.09 14.42 1.55
N PHE A 548 -15.83 14.68 1.90
CA PHE A 548 -14.91 15.51 1.12
C PHE A 548 -14.08 14.70 0.10
N MET A 549 -14.07 13.37 0.15
CA MET A 549 -13.30 12.54 -0.79
C MET A 549 -14.18 11.63 -1.66
N ASP A 550 -15.20 10.97 -1.10
CA ASP A 550 -15.98 9.99 -1.87
C ASP A 550 -17.21 10.60 -2.54
N LYS A 551 -17.87 11.57 -1.90
CA LYS A 551 -19.04 12.27 -2.43
C LYS A 551 -18.71 13.52 -3.26
N GLN A 552 -17.43 13.79 -3.53
CA GLN A 552 -16.98 14.98 -4.22
C GLN A 552 -16.26 14.62 -5.53
N ASN A 553 -16.65 15.30 -6.60
CA ASN A 553 -15.94 15.38 -7.88
C ASN A 553 -15.50 16.84 -8.12
N VAL A 554 -14.60 17.04 -9.07
CA VAL A 554 -13.93 18.32 -9.33
C VAL A 554 -14.27 18.82 -10.72
N LYS A 555 -14.76 20.04 -10.84
CA LYS A 555 -14.83 20.79 -12.10
C LYS A 555 -13.80 21.91 -12.05
N LEU A 556 -12.61 21.69 -12.62
CA LEU A 556 -11.51 22.67 -12.51
C LEU A 556 -11.86 23.96 -13.26
N ASP A 557 -11.64 25.10 -12.62
CA ASP A 557 -11.62 26.39 -13.28
C ASP A 557 -10.32 26.50 -14.09
N CYS A 558 -10.41 26.17 -15.37
CA CYS A 558 -9.25 26.20 -16.28
C CYS A 558 -8.59 27.60 -16.33
N LYS A 559 -9.30 28.71 -16.08
CA LYS A 559 -8.67 30.04 -16.05
C LYS A 559 -7.79 30.22 -14.81
N ARG A 560 -8.24 29.72 -13.65
CA ARG A 560 -7.46 29.73 -12.41
C ARG A 560 -6.38 28.66 -12.36
N PHE A 561 -6.55 27.55 -13.09
CA PHE A 561 -5.58 26.46 -13.13
C PHE A 561 -4.48 26.66 -14.20
N ARG A 562 -4.74 27.39 -15.30
CA ARG A 562 -3.75 27.68 -16.38
C ARG A 562 -2.38 28.16 -15.87
N PRO A 563 -2.28 29.06 -14.86
CA PRO A 563 -0.98 29.48 -14.32
C PRO A 563 -0.16 28.35 -13.68
N ILE A 564 -0.80 27.31 -13.12
CA ILE A 564 -0.10 26.17 -12.51
C ILE A 564 0.55 25.30 -13.59
N LEU A 565 -0.12 25.10 -14.72
CA LEU A 565 0.44 24.38 -15.86
C LEU A 565 1.54 25.19 -16.57
N LEU A 566 1.40 26.51 -16.66
CA LEU A 566 2.46 27.40 -17.13
C LEU A 566 3.69 27.32 -16.22
N GLU A 567 3.53 27.41 -14.91
CA GLU A 567 4.66 27.26 -13.99
C GLU A 567 5.29 25.86 -14.09
N ALA A 568 4.50 24.79 -14.27
CA ALA A 568 5.03 23.45 -14.51
C ALA A 568 5.81 23.33 -15.83
N LEU A 569 5.50 24.15 -16.84
CA LEU A 569 6.25 24.26 -18.10
C LEU A 569 7.53 25.08 -17.93
N ASP A 570 7.46 26.22 -17.22
CA ASP A 570 8.61 27.08 -16.91
C ASP A 570 9.66 26.34 -16.07
N ASN A 571 9.20 25.46 -15.17
CA ASN A 571 10.06 24.56 -14.37
C ASN A 571 10.91 23.58 -15.22
N LEU A 572 10.60 23.41 -16.51
CA LEU A 572 11.37 22.62 -17.48
C LEU A 572 12.34 23.49 -18.31
N ASN A 573 12.34 24.81 -18.12
CA ASN A 573 13.32 25.78 -18.67
C ASN A 573 14.20 26.35 -17.53
N PRO A 574 15.05 25.52 -16.86
CA PRO A 574 15.85 25.91 -15.69
C PRO A 574 17.02 26.86 -15.99
#